data_AF-A0AAW2LBS2-F1
#
_entry.id   AF-A0AAW2LBS2-F1
#
_cell.length_a   1.000
_cell.length_b   1.000
_cell.length_c   1.000
_cell.angle_alpha   90.00
_cell.angle_beta   90.00
_cell.angle_gamma   90.00
#
_symmetry.space_group_name_H-M   'P 1'
#
loop_
_entity.id
_entity.type
_entity.pdbx_description
1 polymer ?
#
loop_
_entity_poly.entity_id
_entity_poly.type
_entity_poly.pdbx_seq_one_letter_code
_entity_poly.pdbx_strand_id
1 'polypeptide(L)'
;MGRPRPISLLMVLEDVDIIKWYAGVARRWLDFFCCCHNFRSIKTVVSYHLRFSCILTLAEKHEATKREAMRHFTKDLKVSGINGTEEVHFPSEREIKMMGDRNLSDPKPVDGALTLALIRLASDEPSRRCIAHFCDRTDTIVYRIRLLQNHLNVNPLDEHSWVPGMAAIHESLHRKCVPLCSDHISELYMGRLTLQYIDCTALADID
;
A
#
# COMPACT_ATOMS: atom_id res chain seq x y z
N MET A 1 -5.42 22.78 4.66
CA MET A 1 -5.13 21.39 4.23
C MET A 1 -4.81 21.39 2.75
N GLY A 2 -3.91 20.51 2.28
CA GLY A 2 -3.56 20.41 0.86
C GLY A 2 -4.71 19.89 -0.02
N ARG A 3 -4.48 19.76 -1.33
CA ARG A 3 -5.41 19.10 -2.25
C ARG A 3 -4.99 17.64 -2.47
N PRO A 4 -5.91 16.67 -2.57
CA PRO A 4 -5.59 15.31 -2.99
C PRO A 4 -4.90 15.33 -4.36
N ARG A 5 -3.85 14.52 -4.51
CA ARG A 5 -3.07 14.39 -5.74
C ARG A 5 -2.93 12.91 -6.12
N PRO A 6 -2.95 12.58 -7.41
CA PRO A 6 -2.63 11.23 -7.88
C PRO A 6 -1.16 10.89 -7.58
N ILE A 7 -0.84 9.60 -7.53
CA ILE A 7 0.53 9.09 -7.44
C ILE A 7 0.84 8.34 -8.73
N SER A 8 1.57 8.98 -9.63
CA SER A 8 1.84 8.47 -10.97
C SER A 8 2.56 7.11 -10.98
N LEU A 9 3.45 6.86 -10.01
CA LEU A 9 4.17 5.59 -9.90
C LEU A 9 3.23 4.39 -9.71
N LEU A 10 2.06 4.57 -9.09
CA LEU A 10 1.13 3.48 -8.82
C LEU A 10 0.30 3.09 -10.07
N MET A 11 0.28 3.91 -11.13
CA MET A 11 -0.53 3.64 -12.31
C MET A 11 -0.10 2.38 -13.08
N VAL A 12 1.13 1.91 -12.84
CA VAL A 12 1.66 0.65 -13.39
C VAL A 12 1.08 -0.60 -12.73
N LEU A 13 0.42 -0.46 -11.57
CA LEU A 13 -0.20 -1.58 -10.85
C LEU A 13 -1.59 -1.86 -11.38
N GLU A 14 -2.13 -3.05 -11.14
CA GLU A 14 -3.54 -3.37 -11.41
C GLU A 14 -4.49 -2.52 -10.54
N ASP A 15 -5.72 -2.26 -10.99
CA ASP A 15 -6.64 -1.36 -10.28
C ASP A 15 -6.92 -1.82 -8.84
N VAL A 16 -7.08 -3.13 -8.67
CA VAL A 16 -7.26 -3.76 -7.36
C VAL A 16 -6.05 -3.54 -6.46
N ASP A 17 -4.83 -3.63 -7.00
CA ASP A 17 -3.60 -3.46 -6.24
C ASP A 17 -3.35 -2.00 -5.87
N ILE A 18 -3.73 -1.04 -6.73
CA ILE A 18 -3.74 0.39 -6.39
C ILE A 18 -4.66 0.62 -5.18
N ILE A 19 -5.88 0.08 -5.23
CA ILE A 19 -6.86 0.22 -4.15
C ILE A 19 -6.37 -0.44 -2.87
N LYS A 20 -5.84 -1.67 -2.95
CA LYS A 20 -5.26 -2.39 -1.81
C LYS A 20 -4.09 -1.62 -1.19
N TRP A 21 -3.21 -1.06 -2.01
CA TRP A 21 -2.08 -0.24 -1.55
C TRP A 21 -2.55 0.96 -0.72
N TYR A 22 -3.49 1.75 -1.27
CA TYR A 22 -4.06 2.89 -0.56
C TYR A 22 -4.82 2.47 0.71
N ALA A 23 -5.54 1.35 0.65
CA ALA A 23 -6.25 0.78 1.79
C ALA A 23 -5.30 0.35 2.91
N GLY A 24 -4.18 -0.30 2.59
CA GLY A 24 -3.18 -0.69 3.59
C GLY A 24 -2.48 0.51 4.21
N VAL A 25 -2.18 1.55 3.42
CA VAL A 25 -1.69 2.83 3.98
C VAL A 25 -2.69 3.41 4.97
N ALA A 26 -3.96 3.49 4.57
CA ALA A 26 -5.04 3.99 5.41
C ALA A 26 -5.15 3.22 6.74
N ARG A 27 -5.17 1.89 6.70
CA ARG A 27 -5.25 1.04 7.90
C ARG A 27 -4.07 1.26 8.84
N ARG A 28 -2.84 1.16 8.33
CA ARG A 28 -1.63 1.36 9.13
C ARG A 28 -1.58 2.74 9.79
N TRP A 29 -2.03 3.78 9.09
CA TRP A 29 -2.13 5.12 9.67
C TRP A 29 -3.20 5.20 10.76
N LEU A 30 -4.38 4.61 10.53
CA LEU A 30 -5.43 4.60 11.53
C LEU A 30 -5.00 3.82 12.79
N ASP A 31 -4.32 2.70 12.60
CA ASP A 31 -3.81 1.85 13.69
C ASP A 31 -2.67 2.53 14.44
N PHE A 32 -1.68 3.08 13.75
CA PHE A 32 -0.51 3.72 14.38
C PHE A 32 -0.88 4.99 15.17
N PHE A 33 -1.75 5.83 14.62
CA PHE A 33 -2.15 7.09 15.25
C PHE A 33 -3.42 6.97 16.12
N CYS A 34 -3.94 5.77 16.37
CA CYS A 34 -5.22 5.57 17.06
C CYS A 34 -5.26 6.20 18.47
N CYS A 35 -4.11 6.30 19.13
CA CYS A 35 -3.97 6.85 20.49
C CYS A 35 -3.37 8.27 20.50
N CYS A 36 -3.21 8.91 19.34
CA CYS A 36 -2.61 10.24 19.25
C CYS A 36 -3.67 11.35 19.33
N HIS A 37 -3.34 12.47 19.97
CA HIS A 37 -4.23 13.66 20.07
C HIS A 37 -4.74 14.16 18.71
N ASN A 38 -3.99 13.93 17.63
CA ASN A 38 -4.32 14.33 16.28
C ASN A 38 -5.12 13.26 15.49
N PHE A 39 -5.61 12.19 16.13
CA PHE A 39 -6.30 11.09 15.43
C PHE A 39 -7.50 11.56 14.61
N ARG A 40 -8.23 12.58 15.07
CA ARG A 40 -9.31 13.22 14.29
C ARG A 40 -8.82 13.80 12.95
N SER A 41 -7.63 14.39 12.95
CA SER A 41 -6.99 14.88 11.73
C SER A 41 -6.60 13.71 10.82
N ILE A 42 -6.05 12.62 11.38
CA ILE A 42 -5.70 11.40 10.63
C ILE A 42 -6.93 10.78 9.96
N LYS A 43 -8.06 10.68 10.67
CA LYS A 43 -9.34 10.24 10.09
C LYS A 43 -9.75 11.09 8.89
N THR A 44 -9.51 12.40 8.94
CA THR A 44 -9.79 13.31 7.83
C THR A 44 -8.84 13.08 6.66
N VAL A 45 -7.54 12.88 6.95
CA VAL A 45 -6.54 12.56 5.91
C VAL A 45 -6.89 11.25 5.21
N VAL A 46 -7.26 10.22 5.94
CA VAL A 46 -7.68 8.93 5.36
C VAL A 46 -8.99 9.09 4.59
N SER A 47 -10.00 9.73 5.19
CA SER A 47 -11.34 9.80 4.61
C SER A 47 -11.40 10.65 3.34
N TYR A 48 -10.60 11.72 3.30
CA TYR A 48 -10.58 12.68 2.21
C TYR A 48 -9.32 12.53 1.34
N HIS A 49 -8.13 12.80 1.89
CA HIS A 49 -6.93 12.88 1.08
C HIS A 49 -6.55 11.54 0.44
N LEU A 50 -6.41 10.47 1.22
CA LEU A 50 -6.03 9.16 0.67
C LEU A 50 -7.09 8.61 -0.28
N ARG A 51 -8.37 8.67 0.12
CA ARG A 51 -9.49 8.21 -0.72
C ARG A 51 -9.52 8.93 -2.07
N PHE A 52 -9.50 10.27 -2.07
CA PHE A 52 -9.55 11.03 -3.33
C PHE A 52 -8.24 10.95 -4.12
N SER A 53 -7.08 10.79 -3.47
CA SER A 53 -5.81 10.47 -4.15
C SER A 53 -5.88 9.14 -4.88
N CYS A 54 -6.47 8.10 -4.28
CA CYS A 54 -6.72 6.82 -4.95
C CYS A 54 -7.61 6.99 -6.18
N ILE A 55 -8.75 7.68 -6.02
CA ILE A 55 -9.68 7.95 -7.13
C ILE A 55 -8.98 8.71 -8.26
N LEU A 56 -8.19 9.74 -7.93
CA LEU A 56 -7.46 10.52 -8.92
C LEU A 56 -6.37 9.70 -9.61
N THR A 57 -5.70 8.79 -8.88
CA THR A 57 -4.70 7.87 -9.45
C THR A 57 -5.35 6.92 -10.46
N LEU A 58 -6.51 6.35 -10.12
CA LEU A 58 -7.28 5.51 -11.03
C LEU A 58 -7.83 6.30 -12.22
N ALA A 59 -8.29 7.53 -11.99
CA ALA A 59 -8.75 8.41 -13.06
C ALA A 59 -7.62 8.70 -14.06
N GLU A 60 -6.43 9.08 -13.57
CA GLU A 60 -5.26 9.35 -14.42
C GLU A 60 -4.79 8.11 -15.17
N LYS A 61 -4.72 6.95 -14.50
CA LYS A 61 -4.36 5.67 -15.11
C LYS A 61 -5.22 5.33 -16.33
N HIS A 62 -6.53 5.60 -16.24
CA HIS A 62 -7.50 5.28 -17.28
C HIS A 62 -7.83 6.46 -18.19
N GLU A 63 -7.04 7.54 -18.13
CA GLU A 63 -7.27 8.79 -18.87
C GLU A 63 -8.72 9.34 -18.71
N ALA A 64 -9.32 9.07 -17.55
CA ALA A 64 -10.71 9.35 -17.24
C ALA A 64 -10.83 10.57 -16.34
N THR A 65 -12.02 11.18 -16.33
CA THR A 65 -12.33 12.23 -15.36
C THR A 65 -12.54 11.63 -13.97
N LYS A 66 -12.32 12.45 -12.92
CA LYS A 66 -12.66 12.08 -11.53
C LYS A 66 -14.10 11.57 -11.41
N ARG A 67 -15.04 12.15 -12.17
CA ARG A 67 -16.46 11.77 -12.12
C ARG A 67 -16.69 10.37 -12.69
N GLU A 68 -16.00 10.02 -13.78
CA GLU A 68 -16.09 8.69 -14.38
C GLU A 68 -15.45 7.64 -13.49
N ALA A 69 -14.27 7.91 -12.94
CA ALA A 69 -13.63 7.02 -11.98
C ALA A 69 -14.52 6.82 -10.73
N MET A 70 -15.11 7.88 -10.18
CA MET A 70 -16.08 7.77 -9.07
C MET A 70 -17.34 6.99 -9.44
N ARG A 71 -17.79 7.02 -10.69
CA ARG A 71 -18.94 6.23 -11.14
C ARG A 71 -18.59 4.74 -11.20
N HIS A 72 -17.38 4.41 -11.65
CA HIS A 72 -16.92 3.04 -11.79
C HIS A 72 -16.53 2.41 -10.45
N PHE A 73 -15.62 3.04 -9.70
CA PHE A 73 -15.10 2.52 -8.44
C PHE A 73 -15.95 2.91 -7.22
N THR A 74 -16.98 3.74 -7.40
CA THR A 74 -17.78 4.35 -6.32
C THR A 74 -16.94 5.20 -5.36
N LYS A 75 -17.60 5.82 -4.36
CA LYS A 75 -16.90 6.56 -3.29
C LYS A 75 -16.15 5.61 -2.35
N ASP A 76 -16.58 4.35 -2.27
CA ASP A 76 -16.03 3.36 -1.35
C ASP A 76 -14.90 2.52 -1.97
N LEU A 77 -14.47 2.86 -3.19
CA LEU A 77 -13.37 2.16 -3.89
C LEU A 77 -13.63 0.64 -4.00
N LYS A 78 -14.83 0.32 -4.50
CA LYS A 78 -15.29 -1.04 -4.77
C LYS A 78 -14.60 -1.60 -6.00
N VAL A 79 -14.24 -2.88 -5.94
CA VAL A 79 -13.70 -3.66 -7.06
C VAL A 79 -14.62 -4.84 -7.31
N SER A 80 -14.86 -5.15 -8.59
CA SER A 80 -15.57 -6.38 -8.96
C SER A 80 -14.60 -7.55 -8.88
N GLY A 81 -14.82 -8.47 -7.93
CA GLY A 81 -14.06 -9.70 -7.83
C GLY A 81 -14.35 -10.67 -8.99
N ILE A 82 -13.53 -11.71 -9.11
CA ILE A 82 -13.60 -12.71 -10.20
C ILE A 82 -14.97 -13.42 -10.24
N ASN A 83 -15.65 -13.53 -9.09
CA ASN A 83 -16.95 -14.18 -8.97
C ASN A 83 -18.14 -13.20 -9.08
N GLY A 84 -17.89 -11.94 -9.47
CA GLY A 84 -18.92 -10.89 -9.51
C GLY A 84 -19.28 -10.32 -8.12
N THR A 85 -18.57 -10.73 -7.07
CA THR A 85 -18.72 -10.19 -5.72
C THR A 85 -18.01 -8.84 -5.61
N GLU A 86 -18.71 -7.81 -5.11
CA GLU A 86 -18.08 -6.53 -4.81
C GLU A 86 -17.16 -6.64 -3.60
N GLU A 87 -15.88 -6.39 -3.78
CA GLU A 87 -14.89 -6.32 -2.71
C GLU A 87 -14.62 -4.86 -2.33
N VAL A 88 -14.68 -4.57 -1.02
CA VAL A 88 -14.33 -3.27 -0.45
C VAL A 88 -13.07 -3.45 0.38
N HIS A 89 -11.96 -2.88 -0.09
CA HIS A 89 -10.70 -2.93 0.63
C HIS A 89 -10.44 -1.66 1.45
N PHE A 90 -10.84 -0.50 0.93
CA PHE A 90 -10.58 0.78 1.59
C PHE A 90 -11.53 0.99 2.78
N PRO A 91 -11.06 1.44 3.95
CA PRO A 91 -11.92 1.65 5.13
C PRO A 91 -13.07 2.62 4.83
N SER A 92 -14.32 2.20 5.08
CA SER A 92 -15.51 3.01 4.86
C SER A 92 -15.57 4.24 5.78
N GLU A 93 -16.31 5.27 5.37
CA GLU A 93 -16.48 6.46 6.23
C GLU A 93 -17.14 6.12 7.57
N ARG A 94 -18.02 5.12 7.59
CA ARG A 94 -18.67 4.66 8.82
C ARG A 94 -17.66 4.02 9.76
N GLU A 95 -16.82 3.10 9.26
CA GLU A 95 -15.76 2.46 10.06
C GLU A 95 -14.82 3.52 10.64
N ILE A 96 -14.32 4.44 9.81
CA ILE A 96 -13.39 5.50 10.24
C ILE A 96 -14.03 6.40 11.31
N LYS A 97 -15.33 6.75 11.17
CA LYS A 97 -16.05 7.56 12.15
C LYS A 97 -16.28 6.80 13.47
N MET A 98 -16.56 5.51 13.38
CA MET A 98 -16.84 4.65 14.54
C MET A 98 -15.58 4.24 15.31
N MET A 99 -14.40 4.34 14.70
CA MET A 99 -13.13 4.21 15.43
C MET A 99 -13.11 5.24 16.56
N GLY A 100 -13.19 4.80 17.81
CA GLY A 100 -12.98 5.66 18.98
C GLY A 100 -11.56 5.48 19.53
N ASP A 101 -11.32 5.97 20.74
CA ASP A 101 -10.06 5.77 21.48
C ASP A 101 -9.97 4.33 22.08
N ARG A 102 -10.43 3.30 21.36
CA ARG A 102 -10.56 1.94 21.91
C ARG A 102 -9.43 1.00 21.49
N ASN A 103 -9.07 0.16 22.46
CA ASN A 103 -8.05 -0.89 22.48
C ASN A 103 -6.64 -0.38 22.25
N LEU A 104 -6.00 -0.02 23.37
CA LEU A 104 -4.55 0.10 23.52
C LEU A 104 -3.89 -1.17 22.97
N SER A 105 -3.59 -1.12 21.68
CA SER A 105 -2.81 -2.11 20.98
C SER A 105 -1.49 -1.42 20.72
N ASP A 106 -0.37 -2.08 20.99
CA ASP A 106 0.91 -1.49 20.65
C ASP A 106 0.91 -1.13 19.16
N PRO A 107 1.20 0.13 18.79
CA PRO A 107 1.14 0.55 17.42
C PRO A 107 2.15 -0.26 16.62
N LYS A 108 1.65 -1.02 15.63
CA LYS A 108 2.54 -1.70 14.68
C LYS A 108 3.31 -0.62 13.92
N PRO A 109 4.64 -0.71 13.81
CA PRO A 109 5.43 0.22 13.01
C PRO A 109 4.83 0.34 11.61
N VAL A 110 4.73 1.57 11.10
CA VAL A 110 4.32 1.77 9.72
C VAL A 110 5.59 1.57 8.90
N ASP A 111 5.86 0.32 8.50
CA ASP A 111 7.06 -0.15 7.80
C ASP A 111 7.26 0.49 6.41
N GLY A 112 7.39 1.82 6.38
CA GLY A 112 7.58 2.65 5.19
C GLY A 112 6.56 2.39 4.07
N ALA A 113 5.35 1.92 4.38
CA ALA A 113 4.46 1.45 3.34
C ALA A 113 3.91 2.55 2.41
N LEU A 114 3.95 3.81 2.85
CA LEU A 114 3.76 4.98 1.97
C LEU A 114 4.81 5.06 0.86
N THR A 115 5.97 4.46 1.10
CA THR A 115 7.15 4.57 0.29
C THR A 115 7.45 3.29 -0.48
N LEU A 116 6.56 2.30 -0.53
CA LEU A 116 6.79 1.03 -1.23
C LEU A 116 5.76 0.75 -2.32
N ALA A 117 6.18 0.56 -3.56
CA ALA A 117 5.38 -0.05 -4.62
C ALA A 117 6.07 -1.31 -5.14
N LEU A 118 5.29 -2.38 -5.36
CA LEU A 118 5.76 -3.65 -5.91
C LEU A 118 5.30 -3.76 -7.36
N ILE A 119 6.19 -3.59 -8.32
CA ILE A 119 5.83 -3.63 -9.74
C ILE A 119 5.94 -5.07 -10.23
N ARG A 120 4.82 -5.66 -10.67
CA ARG A 120 4.80 -6.97 -11.29
C ARG A 120 5.71 -7.00 -12.53
N LEU A 121 6.65 -7.94 -12.57
CA LEU A 121 7.48 -8.19 -13.74
C LEU A 121 6.82 -9.25 -14.62
N ALA A 122 6.80 -9.01 -15.93
CA ALA A 122 6.56 -10.07 -16.89
C ALA A 122 7.86 -10.89 -16.99
N SER A 123 7.83 -12.13 -16.50
CA SER A 123 8.97 -13.04 -16.57
C SER A 123 8.49 -14.43 -17.00
N ASP A 124 9.22 -15.03 -17.94
CA ASP A 124 9.07 -16.43 -18.37
C ASP A 124 9.91 -17.39 -17.49
N GLU A 125 10.58 -16.86 -16.46
CA GLU A 125 11.49 -17.62 -15.62
C GLU A 125 10.73 -18.61 -14.73
N PRO A 126 11.29 -19.81 -14.44
CA PRO A 126 10.60 -20.81 -13.64
C PRO A 126 10.12 -20.27 -12.31
N SER A 127 8.91 -20.69 -11.96
CA SER A 127 8.22 -20.40 -10.71
C SER A 127 9.15 -20.58 -9.50
N ARG A 128 9.55 -19.47 -8.87
CA ARG A 128 10.35 -19.48 -7.66
C ARG A 128 9.44 -19.75 -6.45
N ARG A 129 9.98 -20.22 -5.34
CA ARG A 129 9.20 -20.32 -4.09
C ARG A 129 8.89 -18.93 -3.55
N CYS A 130 7.76 -18.79 -2.88
CA CYS A 130 7.42 -17.55 -2.20
C CYS A 130 8.43 -17.29 -1.09
N ILE A 131 9.00 -16.09 -1.04
CA ILE A 131 10.00 -15.72 -0.01
C ILE A 131 9.38 -15.20 1.29
N ALA A 132 8.04 -15.24 1.41
CA ALA A 132 7.41 -14.98 2.70
C ALA A 132 7.76 -16.12 3.67
N HIS A 133 8.06 -15.78 4.93
CA HIS A 133 8.38 -16.78 5.94
C HIS A 133 7.25 -17.81 6.08
N PHE A 134 7.62 -19.09 6.16
CA PHE A 134 6.70 -20.22 6.29
C PHE A 134 5.71 -20.39 5.12
N CYS A 135 6.07 -19.89 3.92
CA CYS A 135 5.29 -20.14 2.71
C CYS A 135 5.94 -21.19 1.80
N ASP A 136 5.20 -22.27 1.53
CA ASP A 136 5.66 -23.34 0.63
C ASP A 136 5.10 -23.22 -0.80
N ARG A 137 4.39 -22.13 -1.10
CA ARG A 137 3.81 -21.92 -2.42
C ARG A 137 4.87 -21.70 -3.48
N THR A 138 4.68 -22.37 -4.61
CA THR A 138 5.53 -22.24 -5.79
C THR A 138 4.89 -21.36 -6.86
N ASP A 139 3.57 -21.15 -6.83
CA ASP A 139 2.81 -20.26 -7.72
C ASP A 139 3.12 -18.78 -7.41
N THR A 140 4.31 -18.32 -7.80
CA THR A 140 4.76 -16.96 -7.51
C THR A 140 4.90 -16.12 -8.76
N ILE A 141 4.79 -14.81 -8.54
CA ILE A 141 5.08 -13.78 -9.51
C ILE A 141 6.26 -12.98 -8.94
N VAL A 142 7.17 -12.55 -9.81
CA VAL A 142 8.29 -11.69 -9.42
C VAL A 142 7.83 -10.24 -9.45
N TYR A 143 8.03 -9.53 -8.33
CA TYR A 143 7.75 -8.11 -8.21
C TYR A 143 9.04 -7.34 -7.96
N ARG A 144 9.21 -6.21 -8.64
CA ARG A 144 10.32 -5.28 -8.43
C ARG A 144 9.92 -4.23 -7.40
N ILE A 145 10.71 -4.11 -6.33
CA ILE A 145 10.53 -3.10 -5.30
C ILE A 145 10.87 -1.72 -5.88
N ARG A 146 9.96 -0.77 -5.74
CA ARG A 146 10.19 0.66 -5.98
C ARG A 146 9.91 1.44 -4.72
N LEU A 147 10.93 2.18 -4.28
CA LEU A 147 10.80 3.06 -3.13
C LEU A 147 10.35 4.47 -3.57
N LEU A 148 9.17 4.93 -3.14
CA LEU A 148 8.66 6.28 -3.47
C LEU A 148 9.41 7.37 -2.71
N GLN A 149 10.07 7.07 -1.58
CA GLN A 149 10.85 8.06 -0.82
C GLN A 149 11.91 8.75 -1.68
N ASN A 150 12.48 8.03 -2.65
CA ASN A 150 13.48 8.54 -3.59
C ASN A 150 12.87 9.52 -4.60
N HIS A 151 11.60 9.32 -4.96
CA HIS A 151 10.87 10.25 -5.81
C HIS A 151 10.39 11.49 -5.03
N LEU A 152 10.21 11.35 -3.71
CA LEU A 152 9.79 12.43 -2.83
C LEU A 152 10.96 13.24 -2.25
N ASN A 153 12.21 12.93 -2.65
CA ASN A 153 13.44 13.53 -2.13
C ASN A 153 13.54 13.51 -0.59
N VAL A 154 12.99 12.47 0.05
CA VAL A 154 13.08 12.32 1.51
C VAL A 154 14.33 11.51 1.81
N ASN A 155 15.23 12.06 2.63
CA ASN A 155 16.45 11.36 3.02
C ASN A 155 16.13 10.29 4.09
N PRO A 156 16.25 8.98 3.79
CA PRO A 156 15.97 7.92 4.76
C PRO A 156 16.96 7.92 5.94
N LEU A 157 18.15 8.52 5.78
CA LEU A 157 19.18 8.60 6.82
C LEU A 157 19.03 9.82 7.75
N ASP A 158 18.16 10.77 7.40
CA ASP A 158 17.86 11.92 8.26
C ASP A 158 16.73 11.56 9.21
N GLU A 159 17.02 10.71 10.20
CA GLU A 159 16.05 10.22 11.19
C GLU A 159 15.30 11.33 11.91
N HIS A 160 15.89 12.54 12.03
CA HIS A 160 15.24 13.71 12.63
C HIS A 160 14.10 14.27 11.77
N SER A 161 14.11 14.03 10.46
CA SER A 161 13.04 14.42 9.54
C SER A 161 11.88 13.42 9.53
N TRP A 162 12.08 12.20 10.03
CA TRP A 162 11.06 11.17 10.08
C TRP A 162 10.30 11.22 11.41
N VAL A 163 9.01 10.87 11.34
CA VAL A 163 8.23 10.62 12.55
C VAL A 163 8.76 9.31 13.15
N PRO A 164 9.25 9.29 14.40
CA PRO A 164 9.71 8.06 15.04
C PRO A 164 8.63 6.97 14.95
N GLY A 165 8.99 5.78 14.45
CA GLY A 165 8.05 4.68 14.19
C GLY A 165 7.42 4.64 12.78
N MET A 166 7.59 5.69 11.98
CA MET A 166 7.43 5.65 10.52
C MET A 166 8.81 5.47 9.88
N ALA A 167 9.32 4.24 9.96
CA ALA A 167 10.65 3.91 9.48
C ALA A 167 10.73 4.06 7.94
N ALA A 168 11.81 4.66 7.47
CA ALA A 168 12.17 4.61 6.06
C ALA A 168 12.63 3.20 5.68
N ILE A 169 12.33 2.78 4.45
CA ILE A 169 12.82 1.50 3.95
C ILE A 169 14.27 1.69 3.52
N HIS A 170 15.17 0.79 3.91
CA HIS A 170 16.57 0.92 3.53
C HIS A 170 16.74 0.88 2.00
N GLU A 171 17.55 1.80 1.46
CA GLU A 171 17.71 2.01 0.02
C GLU A 171 18.22 0.78 -0.73
N SER A 172 18.91 -0.14 -0.04
CA SER A 172 19.36 -1.41 -0.61
C SER A 172 18.23 -2.30 -1.13
N LEU A 173 16.98 -2.05 -0.72
CA LEU A 173 15.80 -2.76 -1.20
C LEU A 173 15.27 -2.17 -2.51
N HIS A 174 15.66 -0.94 -2.88
CA HIS A 174 15.24 -0.32 -4.13
C HIS A 174 15.69 -1.16 -5.33
N ARG A 175 14.76 -1.43 -6.26
CA ARG A 175 14.92 -2.27 -7.48
C ARG A 175 15.18 -3.75 -7.23
N LYS A 176 15.27 -4.22 -5.99
CA LYS A 176 15.34 -5.65 -5.70
C LYS A 176 14.06 -6.37 -6.12
N CYS A 177 14.20 -7.63 -6.51
CA CYS A 177 13.09 -8.46 -6.96
C CYS A 177 12.67 -9.47 -5.89
N VAL A 178 11.36 -9.58 -5.65
CA VAL A 178 10.72 -10.47 -4.68
C VAL A 178 9.75 -11.43 -5.37
N PRO A 179 9.96 -12.75 -5.32
CA PRO A 179 8.95 -13.72 -5.74
C PRO A 179 7.90 -13.91 -4.64
N LEU A 180 6.66 -13.49 -4.90
CA LEU A 180 5.54 -13.61 -3.97
C LEU A 180 4.36 -14.32 -4.61
N CYS A 181 3.64 -15.13 -3.83
CA CYS A 181 2.35 -15.67 -4.23
C CYS A 181 1.26 -14.59 -4.13
N SER A 182 0.11 -14.84 -4.76
CA SER A 182 -1.04 -13.91 -4.79
C SER A 182 -1.55 -13.53 -3.40
N ASP A 183 -1.47 -14.44 -2.43
CA ASP A 183 -1.91 -14.18 -1.05
C ASP A 183 -0.96 -13.18 -0.37
N HIS A 184 0.36 -13.42 -0.38
CA HIS A 184 1.31 -12.58 0.33
C HIS A 184 1.49 -11.19 -0.28
N ILE A 185 1.42 -11.06 -1.61
CA ILE A 185 1.40 -9.73 -2.24
C ILE A 185 0.15 -8.93 -1.82
N SER A 186 -1.01 -9.60 -1.79
CA SER A 186 -2.27 -8.99 -1.36
C SER A 186 -2.20 -8.55 0.11
N GLU A 187 -1.68 -9.39 1.00
CA GLU A 187 -1.50 -9.06 2.42
C GLU A 187 -0.53 -7.89 2.66
N LEU A 188 0.53 -7.81 1.86
CA LEU A 188 1.52 -6.74 1.93
C LEU A 188 0.93 -5.39 1.49
N TYR A 189 0.20 -5.37 0.37
CA TYR A 189 -0.53 -4.17 -0.06
C TYR A 189 -1.57 -3.75 0.97
N MET A 190 -2.33 -4.70 1.51
CA MET A 190 -3.37 -4.47 2.51
C MET A 190 -2.82 -4.09 3.89
N GLY A 191 -1.49 -4.12 4.05
CA GLY A 191 -0.78 -3.78 5.29
C GLY A 191 -1.02 -4.71 6.46
N ARG A 192 -1.38 -5.96 6.16
CA ARG A 192 -1.47 -7.04 7.14
C ARG A 192 -0.16 -7.80 7.26
N LEU A 193 0.67 -7.77 6.21
CA LEU A 193 2.03 -8.30 6.19
C LEU A 193 3.03 -7.17 6.02
N THR A 194 4.22 -7.34 6.60
CA THR A 194 5.31 -6.38 6.52
C THR A 194 6.58 -6.99 5.95
N LEU A 195 7.55 -6.16 5.55
CA LEU A 195 8.82 -6.65 4.98
C LEU A 195 9.63 -7.51 5.96
N GLN A 196 9.39 -7.39 7.28
CA GLN A 196 10.01 -8.25 8.29
C GLN A 196 9.56 -9.72 8.16
N TYR A 197 8.40 -9.96 7.54
CA TYR A 197 7.87 -11.29 7.27
C TYR A 197 8.34 -11.87 5.93
N ILE A 198 9.26 -11.17 5.25
CA ILE A 198 9.84 -11.56 3.97
C ILE A 198 11.33 -11.81 4.15
N ASP A 199 11.81 -12.93 3.62
CA ASP A 199 13.23 -13.23 3.57
C ASP A 199 13.96 -12.29 2.60
N CYS A 200 14.41 -11.15 3.13
CA CYS A 200 15.16 -10.15 2.39
C CYS A 200 16.56 -10.63 1.98
N THR A 201 17.03 -11.78 2.46
CA THR A 201 18.31 -12.37 2.03
C THR A 201 18.18 -13.12 0.70
N ALA A 202 16.97 -13.55 0.36
CA ALA A 202 16.66 -14.25 -0.89
C ALA A 202 16.30 -13.30 -2.06
N LEU A 203 16.55 -11.99 -1.90
CA LEU A 203 16.28 -10.98 -2.92
C LEU A 203 17.21 -11.15 -4.13
N ALA A 204 16.63 -11.11 -5.32
CA ALA A 204 17.39 -11.17 -6.56
C ALA A 204 17.64 -9.77 -7.14
N ASP A 205 18.83 -9.59 -7.72
CA ASP A 205 19.09 -8.54 -8.70
C ASP A 205 18.72 -9.08 -10.07
N ILE A 206 17.72 -8.45 -10.71
CA ILE A 206 17.39 -8.69 -12.11
C ILE A 206 17.51 -7.33 -12.77
N ASP A 207 18.47 -7.20 -13.69
CA ASP A 207 18.77 -5.98 -14.44
C ASP A 207 17.52 -5.45 -15.19
#